data_AF-A0A5B0P8J3-F1
#
_entry.id   AF-A0A5B0P8J3-F1
#
_cell.length_a   1.000
_cell.length_b   1.000
_cell.length_c   1.000
_cell.angle_alpha   90.00
_cell.angle_beta   90.00
_cell.angle_gamma   90.00
#
_symmetry.space_group_name_H-M   'P 1'
#
loop_
_entity.id
_entity.type
_entity.pdbx_description
1 polymer ?
#
loop_
_entity_poly.entity_id
_entity_poly.type
_entity_poly.pdbx_seq_one_letter_code
_entity_poly.pdbx_strand_id
1 'polypeptide(L)'
;MDCQKVEITRQSDQLGEPKNAFINRTQYRRLILKDAGEPVWKVKTPVRLLEAIEHCIQGHKDLLDAGYLRRDISINNLMIIDQADDPDRRSLLIDLDCAIPLSLSRG
;
A
#
# COMPACT_ATOMS: atom_id res chain seq x y z
N MET A 1 17.78 0.39 4.18
CA MET A 1 16.83 1.38 4.72
C MET A 1 15.99 0.66 5.75
N ASP A 2 16.02 1.10 7.01
CA ASP A 2 15.27 0.44 8.08
C ASP A 2 13.78 0.78 7.97
N CYS A 3 12.97 -0.20 7.56
CA CYS A 3 11.52 -0.09 7.51
C CYS A 3 10.99 -0.16 8.95
N GLN A 4 10.63 1.00 9.52
CA GLN A 4 9.98 1.05 10.82
C GLN A 4 8.54 0.54 10.69
N LYS A 5 8.27 -0.60 11.32
CA LYS A 5 6.94 -1.18 11.43
C LYS A 5 6.08 -0.28 12.30
N VAL A 6 5.05 0.34 11.71
CA VAL A 6 4.07 1.12 12.45
C VAL A 6 3.15 0.16 13.20
N GLU A 7 3.27 0.11 14.53
CA GLU A 7 2.36 -0.67 15.37
C GLU A 7 1.03 0.05 15.54
N ILE A 8 -0.07 -0.60 15.17
CA ILE A 8 -1.42 -0.08 15.40
C ILE A 8 -1.79 -0.37 16.85
N THR A 9 -1.61 0.61 17.73
CA THR A 9 -2.05 0.52 19.12
C THR A 9 -3.58 0.47 19.16
N ARG A 10 -4.15 -0.70 19.48
CA ARG A 10 -5.56 -0.82 19.86
C ARG A 10 -5.72 -0.39 21.32
N GLN A 11 -5.62 0.91 21.60
CA GLN A 11 -6.09 1.41 22.89
C GLN A 11 -7.62 1.36 22.89
N SER A 12 -8.17 0.65 23.88
CA SER A 12 -9.61 0.62 24.15
C SER A 12 -10.00 1.91 24.88
N ASP A 13 -10.82 2.73 24.23
CA ASP A 13 -11.38 3.95 24.83
C ASP A 13 -12.36 3.58 25.96
N GLN A 14 -11.87 3.48 27.20
CA GLN A 14 -12.72 3.27 28.36
C GLN A 14 -13.27 4.62 28.86
N LEU A 15 -14.58 4.75 28.68
CA LEU A 15 -15.60 5.36 29.55
C LEU A 15 -15.23 6.64 30.33
N GLY A 16 -15.61 7.82 29.82
CA GLY A 16 -15.61 9.03 30.64
C GLY A 16 -15.79 10.40 29.98
N GLU A 17 -15.85 10.52 28.65
CA GLU A 17 -15.95 11.83 27.99
C GLU A 17 -17.30 12.07 27.31
N PRO A 18 -17.77 13.33 27.22
CA PRO A 18 -19.09 13.65 26.67
C PRO A 18 -19.19 13.11 25.25
N LYS A 19 -20.29 12.39 24.98
CA LYS A 19 -20.63 11.86 23.65
C LYS A 19 -20.75 13.03 22.69
N ASN A 20 -19.66 13.36 22.00
CA ASN A 20 -19.73 14.06 20.72
C ASN A 20 -20.59 13.17 19.81
N ALA A 21 -21.89 13.48 19.74
CA ALA A 21 -22.90 12.74 18.99
C ALA A 21 -22.73 12.87 17.47
N PHE A 22 -21.63 13.47 17.03
CA PHE A 22 -21.11 13.39 15.68
C PHE A 22 -19.93 12.43 15.66
N ILE A 23 -20.21 11.14 15.84
CA ILE A 23 -19.29 10.12 15.35
C ILE A 23 -19.32 10.28 13.84
N ASN A 24 -18.29 10.90 13.27
CA ASN A 24 -18.06 10.88 11.84
C ASN A 24 -17.83 9.40 11.45
N ARG A 25 -18.93 8.69 11.13
CA ARG A 25 -18.94 7.26 10.75
C ARG A 25 -18.12 6.98 9.49
N THR A 26 -17.67 8.03 8.81
CA THR A 26 -16.81 7.95 7.63
C THR A 26 -15.40 8.38 8.03
N GLN A 27 -14.62 7.45 8.58
CA GLN A 27 -13.19 7.67 8.80
C GLN A 27 -12.49 7.80 7.43
N TYR A 28 -12.38 9.02 6.92
CA TYR A 28 -11.49 9.32 5.82
C TYR A 28 -10.05 9.33 6.35
N ARG A 29 -9.34 8.22 6.20
CA ARG A 29 -7.89 8.17 6.40
C ARG A 29 -7.23 8.64 5.11
N ARG A 30 -6.30 9.60 5.20
CA ARG A 30 -5.52 10.10 4.06
C ARG A 30 -4.09 9.63 4.21
N LEU A 31 -3.58 8.93 3.21
CA LEU A 31 -2.16 8.60 3.08
C LEU A 31 -1.53 9.62 2.13
N ILE A 32 -0.60 10.44 2.62
CA ILE A 32 0.15 11.39 1.79
C ILE A 32 1.49 10.73 1.46
N LEU A 33 1.71 10.46 0.17
CA LEU A 33 2.94 9.86 -0.35
C LEU A 33 3.72 10.94 -1.11
N LYS A 34 5.03 11.05 -0.82
CA LYS A 34 5.90 12.09 -1.38
C LYS A 34 6.07 11.95 -2.91
N ASP A 35 6.11 10.72 -3.40
CA ASP A 35 6.42 10.39 -4.79
C ASP A 35 5.32 9.48 -5.36
N ALA A 36 4.09 9.97 -5.43
CA ALA A 36 3.00 9.27 -6.11
C ALA A 36 3.29 9.31 -7.62
N GLY A 37 3.93 8.25 -8.12
CA GLY A 37 4.30 8.11 -9.53
C GLY A 37 3.11 8.14 -10.50
N GLU A 38 3.39 7.80 -11.75
CA GLU A 38 2.34 7.63 -12.76
C GLU A 38 1.86 6.19 -12.83
N PRO A 39 0.57 5.94 -13.09
CA PRO A 39 0.09 4.58 -13.28
C PRO A 39 0.72 3.92 -14.51
N VAL A 40 0.92 2.61 -14.44
CA VAL A 40 1.70 1.84 -15.43
C VAL A 40 1.18 1.92 -16.88
N TRP A 41 -0.09 2.24 -17.14
CA TRP A 41 -0.57 2.43 -18.53
C TRP A 41 -0.03 3.70 -19.20
N LYS A 42 0.53 4.65 -18.44
CA LYS A 42 1.15 5.86 -19.01
C LYS A 42 2.58 5.64 -19.47
N VAL A 43 3.10 4.43 -19.29
CA VAL A 43 4.46 4.07 -19.69
C VAL A 43 4.67 4.31 -21.18
N LYS A 44 5.77 4.97 -21.49
CA LYS A 44 6.17 5.31 -22.86
C LYS A 44 7.03 4.24 -23.53
N THR A 45 7.65 3.34 -22.77
CA THR A 45 8.61 2.35 -23.27
C THR A 45 8.33 0.93 -22.76
N PRO A 46 8.43 -0.12 -23.59
CA PRO A 46 8.20 -1.51 -23.15
C PRO A 46 9.13 -1.97 -22.02
N VAL A 47 10.36 -1.47 -21.99
CA VAL A 47 11.34 -1.78 -20.92
C VAL A 47 10.81 -1.33 -19.56
N ARG A 48 10.24 -0.13 -19.47
CA ARG A 48 9.66 0.40 -18.22
C ARG A 48 8.45 -0.39 -17.74
N LEU A 49 7.67 -0.93 -18.67
CA LEU A 49 6.55 -1.81 -18.33
C LEU A 49 7.05 -3.12 -17.71
N LEU A 50 8.12 -3.70 -18.26
CA LEU A 50 8.73 -4.91 -17.70
C LEU A 50 9.31 -4.66 -16.31
N GLU A 51 10.06 -3.57 -16.12
CA GLU A 51 10.60 -3.16 -14.81
C GLU A 51 9.46 -3.02 -13.76
N ALA A 52 8.36 -2.38 -14.15
CA ALA A 52 7.22 -2.19 -13.25
C ALA A 52 6.55 -3.53 -12.87
N ILE A 53 6.43 -4.47 -13.81
CA ILE A 53 5.87 -5.79 -13.54
C ILE A 53 6.79 -6.60 -12.64
N GLU A 54 8.11 -6.57 -12.88
CA GLU A 54 9.11 -7.24 -12.04
C GLU A 54 9.01 -6.77 -10.59
N HIS A 55 9.01 -5.46 -10.37
CA HIS A 55 8.86 -4.90 -9.04
C HIS A 55 7.48 -5.15 -8.42
N CYS A 56 6.41 -5.21 -9.23
CA CYS A 56 5.08 -5.60 -8.75
C CYS A 56 5.12 -7.02 -8.15
N ILE A 57 5.73 -7.96 -8.87
CA ILE A 57 5.92 -9.35 -8.41
C ILE A 57 6.75 -9.36 -7.12
N GLN A 58 7.83 -8.58 -7.06
CA GLN A 58 8.66 -8.51 -5.86
C GLN A 58 7.88 -7.93 -4.66
N GLY A 59 7.15 -6.82 -4.84
CA GLY A 59 6.33 -6.23 -3.78
C GLY A 59 5.22 -7.17 -3.29
N HIS A 60 4.64 -7.99 -4.18
CA HIS A 60 3.70 -9.04 -3.77
C HIS A 60 4.36 -10.15 -2.93
N LYS A 61 5.59 -10.56 -3.27
CA LYS A 61 6.35 -11.52 -2.47
C LYS A 61 6.70 -10.94 -1.10
N ASP A 62 7.17 -9.70 -1.05
CA ASP A 62 7.52 -9.03 0.20
C ASP A 62 6.31 -8.86 1.13
N LEU A 63 5.13 -8.56 0.55
CA LEU A 63 3.87 -8.53 1.30
C LEU A 63 3.48 -9.90 1.85
N LEU A 64 3.67 -10.95 1.05
CA LEU A 64 3.40 -12.33 1.48
C LEU A 64 4.33 -12.74 2.62
N ASP A 65 5.62 -12.41 2.53
CA ASP A 65 6.63 -12.68 3.56
C ASP A 65 6.36 -11.87 4.84
N ALA A 66 5.80 -10.66 4.71
CA ALA A 66 5.29 -9.87 5.83
C ALA A 66 4.00 -10.45 6.44
N GLY A 67 3.43 -11.51 5.87
CA GLY A 67 2.24 -12.19 6.35
C GLY A 67 0.92 -11.55 5.89
N TYR A 68 0.93 -10.79 4.79
CA TYR A 68 -0.26 -10.18 4.21
C TYR A 68 -0.53 -10.68 2.80
N LEU A 69 -1.76 -11.15 2.56
CA LEU A 69 -2.25 -11.45 1.23
C LEU A 69 -2.93 -10.21 0.66
N ARG A 70 -2.29 -9.63 -0.35
CA ARG A 70 -2.86 -8.55 -1.16
C ARG A 70 -3.71 -9.15 -2.28
N ARG A 71 -5.00 -8.80 -2.30
CA ARG A 71 -5.99 -9.38 -3.23
C ARG A 71 -6.36 -8.49 -4.41
N ASP A 72 -5.96 -7.21 -4.36
CA ASP A 72 -6.25 -6.27 -5.43
C ASP A 72 -5.00 -6.04 -6.30
N ILE A 73 -4.97 -6.78 -7.40
CA ILE A 73 -3.98 -6.65 -8.48
C ILE A 73 -4.71 -6.01 -9.66
N SER A 74 -4.51 -4.71 -9.82
CA SER A 74 -5.01 -3.96 -10.94
C SER A 74 -3.91 -3.09 -11.52
N ILE A 75 -4.03 -2.79 -12.81
CA ILE A 75 -3.09 -1.90 -13.51
C ILE A 75 -3.10 -0.51 -12.85
N ASN A 76 -4.19 -0.12 -12.18
CA ASN A 76 -4.34 1.17 -11.49
C ASN A 76 -3.54 1.27 -10.20
N ASN A 77 -3.19 0.12 -9.65
CA ASN A 77 -2.52 0.04 -8.38
C ASN A 77 -1.00 -0.14 -8.52
N LEU A 78 -0.49 -0.17 -9.76
CA LEU A 78 0.93 -0.17 -10.08
C LEU A 78 1.36 1.21 -10.56
N MET A 79 2.17 1.87 -9.73
CA MET A 79 2.70 3.22 -9.98
C MET A 79 4.17 3.13 -10.37
N ILE A 80 4.61 4.01 -11.26
CA ILE A 80 5.98 4.12 -11.75
C ILE A 80 6.49 5.52 -11.45
N ILE A 81 7.67 5.58 -10.85
CA ILE A 81 8.32 6.80 -10.42
C ILE A 81 9.49 7.03 -11.37
N ASP A 82 9.24 7.75 -12.46
CA ASP A 82 10.26 7.97 -13.50
C ASP A 82 11.46 8.80 -13.01
N GLN A 83 11.26 9.66 -12.01
CA GLN A 83 12.29 10.52 -11.42
C GLN A 83 12.93 9.94 -10.14
N ALA A 84 12.81 8.63 -9.89
CA ALA A 84 13.47 8.04 -8.74
C ALA A 84 15.00 8.02 -8.95
N ASP A 85 15.74 8.65 -8.03
CA ASP A 85 17.21 8.59 -7.97
C ASP A 85 17.72 7.15 -7.78
N ASP A 86 16.90 6.33 -7.11
CA ASP A 86 17.17 4.93 -6.81
C ASP A 86 16.41 4.00 -7.80
N PRO A 87 17.11 3.15 -8.57
CA PRO A 87 16.50 2.16 -9.44
C PRO A 87 15.45 1.28 -8.76
N ASP A 88 15.69 0.92 -7.49
CA ASP A 88 14.82 0.01 -6.72
C ASP A 88 13.54 0.71 -6.25
N ARG A 89 13.49 2.05 -6.34
CA ARG A 89 12.32 2.87 -5.99
C ARG A 89 11.55 3.36 -7.22
N ARG A 90 11.83 2.80 -8.41
CA ARG A 90 11.18 3.21 -9.67
C ARG A 90 9.74 2.76 -9.81
N SER A 91 9.21 1.96 -8.89
CA SER A 91 7.79 1.60 -8.90
C SER A 91 7.25 1.37 -7.50
N LEU A 92 5.96 1.61 -7.35
CA LEU A 92 5.25 1.55 -6.09
C LEU A 92 3.92 0.81 -6.26
N LEU A 93 3.70 -0.18 -5.41
CA LEU A 93 2.40 -0.81 -5.24
C LEU A 93 1.55 0.05 -4.29
N ILE A 94 0.45 0.61 -4.78
CA ILE A 94 -0.52 1.36 -3.95
C ILE A 94 -1.77 0.52 -3.70
N ASP A 95 -2.70 0.97 -2.85
CA ASP A 95 -3.95 0.26 -2.55
C ASP A 95 -3.74 -1.09 -1.82
N LEU A 96 -3.67 -0.98 -0.49
CA LEU A 96 -3.58 -2.11 0.44
C LEU A 96 -4.86 -2.26 1.27
N ASP A 97 -5.93 -1.54 0.92
CA ASP A 97 -7.15 -1.49 1.74
C ASP A 97 -7.87 -2.84 1.77
N CYS A 98 -7.69 -3.65 0.73
CA CYS A 98 -8.21 -5.01 0.63
C CYS A 98 -7.24 -6.10 1.13
N ALA A 99 -6.04 -5.73 1.62
CA ALA A 99 -5.05 -6.68 2.11
C ALA A 99 -5.53 -7.34 3.41
N ILE A 100 -5.43 -8.66 3.47
CA ILE A 100 -5.79 -9.44 4.66
C ILE A 100 -4.56 -10.14 5.22
N PRO A 101 -4.47 -10.34 6.54
CA PRO A 101 -3.43 -11.21 7.09
C PRO A 101 -3.56 -12.61 6.51
N LEU A 102 -2.42 -13.21 6.13
CA LEU A 102 -2.35 -14.54 5.55
C LEU A 102 -2.98 -15.60 6.48
N SER A 103 -2.91 -15.39 7.80
CA SER A 103 -3.56 -16.23 8.81
C SER A 103 -5.09 -16.30 8.66
N LEU A 104 -5.74 -15.26 8.14
CA LEU A 104 -7.19 -15.24 7.87
C LEU A 104 -7.55 -15.79 6.50
N SER A 105 -6.58 -15.97 5.60
CA SER A 105 -6.82 -16.47 4.24
C SER A 105 -6.86 -18.00 4.14
N ARG A 106 -6.34 -18.72 5.15
CA ARG A 106 -6.31 -20.19 5.22
C ARG A 106 -7.56 -20.75 5.93
N GLY A 107 -8.73 -20.25 5.55
CA GLY A 107 -10.03 -20.79 5.96
C GLY A 107 -10.53 -21.84 4.98
#